data_AF-A0A3P9CIC2-F1
#
_entry.id   AF-A0A3P9CIC2-F1
#
_cell.length_a   1.000
_cell.length_b   1.000
_cell.length_c   1.000
_cell.angle_alpha   90.00
_cell.angle_beta   90.00
_cell.angle_gamma   90.00
#
_symmetry.space_group_name_H-M   'P 1'
#
loop_
_entity.id
_entity.type
_entity.pdbx_description
1 polymer ?
#
loop_
_entity_poly.entity_id
_entity_poly.type
_entity_poly.pdbx_seq_one_letter_code
_entity_poly.pdbx_strand_id
1 'polypeptide(L)'
;QCTVLSSISITQRTICAQLGRVKLQLLYKASIHGFTGAAFHQRCNNRSPTVSVGYNNSGFVFGGYTKQPFSQSGQYVNDDQAFLFTFNAKKLIKYPVNNFACAVRMIANSGPYFGEDLVLVNASQAVTHSNPGNYYNFPAAQMHGNDLNLTECEVYQVEGTTELERPWRTVIWESGKRTELIEYIKSYKPTVSSVSQPRVLLIGPVGAGKSSFFNSVNSVFRGHVTSQAISGSSSTSLTTQFRSYSVKAGREGKPLPIILCDTMGLEETKGAGLDIDDLSSILKGHLPDRYQVLHYISGTLNV
;
A
#
# COMPACT_ATOMS: atom_id res chain seq x y z
N GLN A 1 1.74 -10.09 -20.40
CA GLN A 1 2.04 -8.69 -20.03
C GLN A 1 1.89 -8.57 -18.53
N CYS A 2 2.97 -8.28 -17.82
CA CYS A 2 2.97 -8.12 -16.37
C CYS A 2 2.81 -6.62 -16.09
N THR A 3 1.64 -6.20 -15.60
CA THR A 3 1.41 -4.81 -15.20
C THR A 3 2.04 -4.63 -13.82
N VAL A 4 3.21 -4.00 -13.79
CA VAL A 4 3.83 -3.54 -12.54
C VAL A 4 2.98 -2.39 -12.02
N LEU A 5 2.16 -2.65 -11.00
CA LEU A 5 1.52 -1.59 -10.23
C LEU A 5 2.64 -0.82 -9.52
N SER A 6 2.75 0.45 -9.91
CA SER A 6 3.72 1.46 -9.47
C SER A 6 4.16 1.33 -8.01
N SER A 7 5.45 1.57 -7.77
CA SER A 7 6.09 1.69 -6.46
C SER A 7 5.44 2.80 -5.62
N ILE A 8 4.36 2.47 -4.92
CA ILE A 8 3.72 3.32 -3.90
C ILE A 8 4.73 3.50 -2.75
N SER A 9 4.98 4.72 -2.28
CA SER A 9 5.88 4.96 -1.14
C SER A 9 5.30 4.42 0.18
N ILE A 10 6.12 4.12 1.20
CA ILE A 10 5.64 3.69 2.54
C ILE A 10 4.57 4.64 3.06
N THR A 11 4.81 5.95 2.93
CA THR A 11 3.88 7.00 3.36
C THR A 11 2.53 6.83 2.68
N GLN A 12 2.50 6.69 1.35
CA GLN A 12 1.25 6.48 0.62
C GLN A 12 0.54 5.18 1.06
N ARG A 13 1.28 4.08 1.27
CA ARG A 13 0.69 2.82 1.79
C ARG A 13 0.04 3.01 3.15
N THR A 14 0.71 3.69 4.08
CA THR A 14 0.18 3.91 5.43
C THR A 14 -1.02 4.87 5.41
N ILE A 15 -1.00 5.91 4.57
CA ILE A 15 -2.15 6.80 4.36
C ILE A 15 -3.35 5.99 3.83
N CYS A 16 -3.15 5.19 2.78
CA CYS A 16 -4.21 4.32 2.25
C CYS A 16 -4.78 3.41 3.34
N ALA A 17 -3.92 2.68 4.06
CA ALA A 17 -4.37 1.76 5.12
C ALA A 17 -5.25 2.44 6.20
N GLN A 18 -5.07 3.74 6.44
CA GLN A 18 -5.78 4.52 7.45
C GLN A 18 -7.00 5.29 6.92
N LEU A 19 -7.10 5.48 5.61
CA LEU A 19 -8.27 6.03 4.90
C LEU A 19 -9.19 4.92 4.37
N GLY A 20 -8.78 3.66 4.47
CA GLY A 20 -9.53 2.50 4.03
C GLY A 20 -9.04 1.96 2.68
N ARG A 21 -9.95 1.38 1.90
CA ARG A 21 -9.62 0.89 0.56
C ARG A 21 -9.73 2.04 -0.42
N VAL A 22 -8.65 2.81 -0.54
CA VAL A 22 -8.57 3.98 -1.42
C VAL A 22 -7.34 3.90 -2.32
N LYS A 23 -7.45 4.52 -3.48
CA LYS A 23 -6.36 4.76 -4.43
C LYS A 23 -6.01 6.24 -4.39
N LEU A 24 -4.72 6.53 -4.36
CA LEU A 24 -4.22 7.89 -4.40
C LEU A 24 -3.73 8.22 -5.80
N GLN A 25 -4.32 9.25 -6.41
CA GLN A 25 -3.85 9.81 -7.68
C GLN A 25 -3.08 11.10 -7.40
N LEU A 26 -1.81 11.14 -7.76
CA LEU A 26 -0.99 12.35 -7.60
C LEU A 26 -1.52 13.47 -8.51
N LEU A 27 -1.89 14.61 -7.92
CA LEU A 27 -2.31 15.81 -8.63
C LEU A 27 -1.18 16.82 -8.73
N TYR A 28 -0.49 17.05 -7.61
CA TYR A 28 0.53 18.08 -7.46
C TYR A 28 1.73 17.54 -6.67
N LYS A 29 2.93 17.90 -7.12
CA LYS A 29 4.21 17.63 -6.47
C LYS A 29 5.06 18.89 -6.64
N ALA A 30 5.40 19.56 -5.54
CA ALA A 30 5.99 20.88 -5.57
C ALA A 30 7.39 20.90 -6.21
N SER A 31 8.19 19.85 -6.03
CA SER A 31 9.49 19.74 -6.71
C SER A 31 9.40 19.65 -8.25
N ILE A 32 8.26 19.19 -8.79
CA ILE A 32 8.04 19.08 -10.24
C ILE A 32 7.31 20.32 -10.77
N HIS A 33 6.30 20.79 -10.05
CA HIS A 33 5.39 21.83 -10.53
C HIS A 33 5.72 23.24 -10.01
N GLY A 34 6.65 23.34 -9.05
CA GLY A 34 7.04 24.57 -8.36
C GLY A 34 6.24 24.83 -7.08
N PHE A 35 6.91 25.37 -6.06
CA PHE A 35 6.34 25.72 -4.76
C PHE A 35 5.51 27.01 -4.81
N THR A 36 4.50 27.07 -5.68
CA THR A 36 3.65 28.27 -5.83
C THR A 36 2.18 27.93 -5.66
N GLY A 37 1.41 28.86 -5.10
CA GLY A 37 -0.04 28.73 -5.02
C GLY A 37 -0.68 28.57 -6.39
N ALA A 38 -0.17 29.30 -7.39
CA ALA A 38 -0.62 29.18 -8.78
C ALA A 38 -0.46 27.75 -9.33
N ALA A 39 0.70 27.10 -9.13
CA ALA A 39 0.94 25.73 -9.58
C ALA A 39 0.06 24.70 -8.86
N PHE A 40 -0.19 24.89 -7.56
CA PHE A 40 -1.12 24.09 -6.80
C PHE A 40 -2.56 24.23 -7.34
N HIS A 41 -3.07 25.46 -7.43
CA HIS A 41 -4.45 25.73 -7.85
C HIS A 41 -4.73 25.29 -9.29
N GLN A 42 -3.76 25.41 -10.20
CA GLN A 42 -3.89 24.93 -11.58
C GLN A 42 -4.20 23.43 -11.64
N ARG A 43 -3.74 22.64 -10.65
CA ARG A 43 -3.82 21.17 -10.66
C ARG A 43 -4.88 20.63 -9.70
N CYS A 44 -5.06 21.26 -8.56
CA CYS A 44 -5.86 20.75 -7.45
C CYS A 44 -7.25 21.37 -7.34
N ASN A 45 -7.52 22.53 -7.97
CA ASN A 45 -8.85 23.12 -7.89
C ASN A 45 -9.93 22.19 -8.44
N ASN A 46 -11.09 22.18 -7.79
CA ASN A 46 -12.23 21.33 -8.13
C ASN A 46 -11.96 19.82 -8.04
N ARG A 47 -10.85 19.41 -7.41
CA ARG A 47 -10.55 18.01 -7.10
C ARG A 47 -10.86 17.73 -5.63
N SER A 48 -11.57 16.64 -5.37
CA SER A 48 -11.88 16.15 -4.02
C SER A 48 -12.28 14.67 -4.05
N PRO A 49 -12.28 13.97 -2.88
CA PRO A 49 -11.55 14.33 -1.66
C PRO A 49 -10.04 14.37 -1.92
N THR A 50 -9.28 15.10 -1.10
CA THR A 50 -7.81 15.18 -1.24
C THR A 50 -7.07 14.91 0.05
N VAL A 51 -5.87 14.35 -0.11
CA VAL A 51 -4.84 14.26 0.93
C VAL A 51 -3.66 15.10 0.49
N SER A 52 -3.25 16.03 1.34
CA SER A 52 -2.06 16.85 1.15
C SER A 52 -0.98 16.39 2.12
N VAL A 53 0.25 16.22 1.64
CA VAL A 53 1.40 15.72 2.40
C VAL A 53 2.56 16.69 2.23
N GLY A 54 3.13 17.15 3.33
CA GLY A 54 4.33 17.95 3.42
C GLY A 54 5.49 17.16 4.03
N TYR A 55 6.69 17.47 3.57
CA TYR A 55 7.95 16.91 4.03
C TYR A 55 8.88 18.06 4.43
N ASN A 56 9.64 17.91 5.50
CA ASN A 56 10.66 18.88 5.88
C ASN A 56 12.06 18.24 6.02
N ASN A 57 13.07 19.08 6.22
CA ASN A 57 14.46 18.65 6.30
C ASN A 57 14.77 17.87 7.58
N SER A 58 13.94 18.06 8.61
CA SER A 58 13.98 17.31 9.87
C SER A 58 13.37 15.91 9.78
N GLY A 59 12.93 15.48 8.59
CA GLY A 59 12.39 14.14 8.34
C GLY A 59 10.95 13.93 8.78
N PHE A 60 10.24 14.99 9.16
CA PHE A 60 8.82 14.91 9.48
C PHE A 60 7.97 14.83 8.22
N VAL A 61 6.89 14.07 8.32
CA VAL A 61 5.87 13.92 7.29
C VAL A 61 4.54 14.26 7.92
N PHE A 62 3.86 15.26 7.39
CA PHE A 62 2.65 15.82 7.97
C PHE A 62 1.72 16.35 6.90
N GLY A 63 0.49 16.71 7.24
CA GLY A 63 -0.43 17.23 6.24
C GLY A 63 -1.87 17.18 6.69
N GLY A 64 -2.79 17.14 5.73
CA GLY A 64 -4.22 17.18 6.01
C GLY A 64 -5.06 16.51 4.95
N TYR A 65 -6.25 16.12 5.35
CA TYR A 65 -7.32 15.58 4.52
C TYR A 65 -8.50 16.54 4.51
N THR A 66 -9.13 16.68 3.35
CA THR A 66 -10.43 17.35 3.22
C THR A 66 -11.28 16.70 2.13
N LYS A 67 -12.59 16.63 2.37
CA LYS A 67 -13.59 16.22 1.36
C LYS A 67 -13.97 17.36 0.41
N GLN A 68 -13.54 18.58 0.71
CA GLN A 68 -13.92 19.76 -0.04
C GLN A 68 -12.96 20.02 -1.20
N PRO A 69 -13.47 20.48 -2.36
CA PRO A 69 -12.61 20.92 -3.44
C PRO A 69 -11.93 22.23 -3.07
N PHE A 70 -10.63 22.33 -3.39
CA PHE A 70 -9.93 23.61 -3.32
C PHE A 70 -10.44 24.58 -4.39
N SER A 71 -10.39 25.86 -4.06
CA SER A 71 -10.70 26.99 -4.93
C SER A 71 -9.89 28.22 -4.51
N GLN A 72 -10.13 29.36 -5.14
CA GLN A 72 -9.43 30.63 -4.88
C GLN A 72 -10.38 31.73 -4.40
N SER A 73 -11.50 31.36 -3.75
CA SER A 73 -12.58 32.29 -3.36
C SER A 73 -12.22 33.22 -2.20
N GLY A 74 -11.12 32.97 -1.49
CA GLY A 74 -10.75 33.65 -0.24
C GLY A 74 -11.61 33.25 0.97
N GLN A 75 -12.64 32.41 0.78
CA GLN A 75 -13.59 32.06 1.83
C GLN A 75 -13.13 30.86 2.65
N TYR A 76 -13.70 30.75 3.85
CA TYR A 76 -13.71 29.52 4.64
C TYR A 76 -14.70 28.52 4.06
N VAL A 77 -14.35 27.24 4.17
CA VAL A 77 -15.20 26.13 3.72
C VAL A 77 -15.41 25.14 4.84
N ASN A 78 -16.66 24.70 4.94
CA ASN A 78 -17.12 23.74 5.93
C ASN A 78 -16.67 22.31 5.58
N ASP A 79 -16.03 21.63 6.53
CA ASP A 79 -15.72 20.20 6.40
C ASP A 79 -15.63 19.54 7.79
N ASP A 80 -16.66 18.80 8.17
CA ASP A 80 -16.74 18.03 9.41
C ASP A 80 -15.90 16.74 9.41
N GLN A 81 -15.32 16.36 8.27
CA GLN A 81 -14.46 15.19 8.13
C GLN A 81 -12.99 15.58 7.90
N ALA A 82 -12.68 16.88 7.92
CA ALA A 82 -11.31 17.34 7.80
C ALA A 82 -10.48 16.96 9.03
N PHE A 83 -9.24 16.59 8.79
CA PHE A 83 -8.27 16.32 9.84
C PHE A 83 -6.86 16.61 9.35
N LEU A 84 -6.00 17.03 10.27
CA LEU A 84 -4.56 17.07 10.05
C LEU A 84 -3.92 15.77 10.53
N PHE A 85 -2.72 15.47 10.05
CA PHE A 85 -2.00 14.30 10.49
C PHE A 85 -0.48 14.48 10.49
N THR A 86 0.18 13.65 11.28
CA THR A 86 1.63 13.42 11.25
C THR A 86 1.92 11.93 11.46
N PHE A 87 3.18 11.54 11.28
CA PHE A 87 3.65 10.19 11.54
C PHE A 87 4.58 10.12 12.75
N ASN A 88 4.31 9.16 13.65
CA ASN A 88 5.24 8.76 14.69
C ASN A 88 5.50 7.26 14.58
N ALA A 89 6.75 6.85 14.35
CA ALA A 89 7.15 5.44 14.24
C ALA A 89 6.21 4.61 13.32
N LYS A 90 5.90 5.14 12.11
CA LYS A 90 4.97 4.56 11.12
C LYS A 90 3.49 4.52 11.52
N LYS A 91 3.11 5.05 12.69
CA LYS A 91 1.72 5.23 13.09
C LYS A 91 1.24 6.62 12.66
N LEU A 92 0.10 6.65 11.98
CA LEU A 92 -0.59 7.89 11.65
C LEU A 92 -1.28 8.45 12.91
N ILE A 93 -0.96 9.68 13.26
CA ILE A 93 -1.63 10.44 14.32
C ILE A 93 -2.53 11.45 13.63
N LYS A 94 -3.82 11.45 13.95
CA LYS A 94 -4.83 12.36 13.38
C LYS A 94 -5.22 13.42 14.40
N TYR A 95 -5.35 14.65 13.94
CA TYR A 95 -5.87 15.80 14.68
C TYR A 95 -7.15 16.26 13.97
N PRO A 96 -8.34 15.89 14.48
CA PRO A 96 -9.60 16.26 13.84
C PRO A 96 -9.80 17.78 13.89
N VAL A 97 -10.58 18.29 12.95
CA VAL A 97 -11.02 19.68 12.98
C VAL A 97 -11.88 19.95 14.23
N ASN A 98 -11.63 21.06 14.92
CA ASN A 98 -12.42 21.51 16.06
C ASN A 98 -13.57 22.41 15.62
N ASN A 99 -13.32 23.31 14.66
CA ASN A 99 -14.32 24.20 14.09
C ASN A 99 -14.48 23.90 12.60
N PHE A 100 -15.41 22.99 12.32
CA PHE A 100 -15.64 22.48 10.98
C PHE A 100 -16.12 23.56 9.99
N ALA A 101 -16.72 24.68 10.44
CA ALA A 101 -17.14 25.77 9.56
C ALA A 101 -15.97 26.51 8.89
N CYS A 102 -14.79 26.43 9.51
CA CYS A 102 -13.55 27.03 9.03
C CYS A 102 -12.47 25.98 8.78
N ALA A 103 -12.84 24.78 8.34
CA ALA A 103 -11.93 23.65 8.19
C ALA A 103 -10.82 23.91 7.15
N VAL A 104 -11.15 24.57 6.05
CA VAL A 104 -10.23 24.86 4.92
C VAL A 104 -10.43 26.32 4.49
N ARG A 105 -9.35 27.00 4.10
CA ARG A 105 -9.40 28.37 3.58
C ARG A 105 -8.94 28.42 2.12
N MET A 106 -9.63 29.17 1.27
CA MET A 106 -9.42 29.14 -0.18
C MET A 106 -8.49 30.26 -0.67
N ILE A 107 -7.21 30.19 -0.31
CA ILE A 107 -6.23 31.28 -0.51
C ILE A 107 -5.41 31.11 -1.79
N ALA A 108 -5.56 32.06 -2.73
CA ALA A 108 -5.01 31.98 -4.08
C ALA A 108 -3.47 31.90 -4.19
N ASN A 109 -2.73 32.47 -3.24
CA ASN A 109 -1.27 32.49 -3.26
C ASN A 109 -0.64 31.39 -2.40
N SER A 110 -1.42 30.43 -1.92
CA SER A 110 -0.96 29.34 -1.06
C SER A 110 -1.34 27.97 -1.64
N GLY A 111 -0.67 26.94 -1.14
CA GLY A 111 -1.06 25.55 -1.36
C GLY A 111 -2.22 25.13 -0.45
N PRO A 112 -2.28 23.84 -0.07
CA PRO A 112 -3.26 23.34 0.89
C PRO A 112 -3.25 24.16 2.19
N TYR A 113 -4.41 24.70 2.57
CA TYR A 113 -4.58 25.66 3.65
C TYR A 113 -5.71 25.21 4.59
N PHE A 114 -5.34 24.65 5.74
CA PHE A 114 -6.28 24.05 6.69
C PHE A 114 -6.51 25.00 7.88
N GLY A 115 -7.72 25.52 7.99
CA GLY A 115 -8.06 26.58 8.95
C GLY A 115 -7.17 27.80 8.76
N GLU A 116 -6.54 28.26 9.84
CA GLU A 116 -5.40 29.19 9.86
C GLU A 116 -4.16 28.54 10.48
N ASP A 117 -4.24 27.23 10.76
CA ASP A 117 -3.36 26.57 11.70
C ASP A 117 -2.26 25.78 10.99
N LEU A 118 -2.48 25.33 9.75
CA LEU A 118 -1.47 24.66 8.94
C LEU A 118 -1.61 24.97 7.44
N VAL A 119 -0.53 25.45 6.82
CA VAL A 119 -0.42 25.69 5.36
C VAL A 119 0.86 25.06 4.85
N LEU A 120 0.82 24.18 3.85
CA LEU A 120 2.03 23.46 3.40
C LEU A 120 2.92 24.28 2.45
N VAL A 121 2.33 25.08 1.57
CA VAL A 121 3.05 26.01 0.67
C VAL A 121 2.51 27.39 0.94
N ASN A 122 3.15 28.14 1.83
CA ASN A 122 2.64 29.44 2.25
C ASN A 122 3.19 30.56 1.35
N ALA A 123 2.32 31.47 0.92
CA ALA A 123 2.69 32.66 0.14
C ALA A 123 3.59 32.37 -1.08
N SER A 124 3.36 31.24 -1.74
CA SER A 124 4.14 30.76 -2.90
C SER A 124 5.64 30.58 -2.61
N GLN A 125 5.93 30.08 -1.41
CA GLN A 125 7.27 29.73 -0.96
C GLN A 125 7.30 28.29 -0.43
N ALA A 126 8.49 27.68 -0.43
CA ALA A 126 8.74 26.35 0.13
C ALA A 126 8.78 26.38 1.67
N VAL A 127 7.76 26.96 2.29
CA VAL A 127 7.64 27.10 3.74
C VAL A 127 6.23 26.76 4.19
N THR A 128 6.16 26.09 5.33
CA THR A 128 4.92 25.80 6.04
C THR A 128 4.58 26.98 6.97
N HIS A 129 3.32 27.39 7.00
CA HIS A 129 2.81 28.22 8.09
C HIS A 129 2.17 27.31 9.15
N SER A 130 2.44 27.56 10.43
CA SER A 130 1.83 26.82 11.52
C SER A 130 1.45 27.73 12.70
N ASN A 131 0.20 27.63 13.14
CA ASN A 131 -0.33 28.36 14.30
C ASN A 131 -1.45 27.54 14.97
N PRO A 132 -1.14 26.38 15.57
CA PRO A 132 -2.15 25.48 16.12
C PRO A 132 -2.92 26.13 17.28
N GLY A 133 -4.21 25.77 17.41
CA GLY A 133 -5.02 26.13 18.58
C GLY A 133 -6.38 26.74 18.26
N ASN A 134 -6.61 27.22 17.03
CA ASN A 134 -7.86 27.89 16.67
C ASN A 134 -8.87 26.91 16.06
N TYR A 135 -8.45 26.18 15.03
CA TYR A 135 -9.28 25.32 14.20
C TYR A 135 -8.86 23.85 14.29
N TYR A 136 -7.57 23.60 14.55
CA TYR A 136 -6.96 22.30 14.77
C TYR A 136 -6.00 22.38 15.96
N ASN A 137 -6.13 21.42 16.88
CA ASN A 137 -5.23 21.34 18.03
C ASN A 137 -4.17 20.26 17.77
N PHE A 138 -2.90 20.67 17.64
CA PHE A 138 -1.77 19.75 17.53
C PHE A 138 -0.50 20.33 18.16
N PRO A 139 0.39 19.50 18.73
CA PRO A 139 1.69 19.97 19.19
C PRO A 139 2.63 20.21 17.99
N ALA A 140 3.10 21.44 17.78
CA ALA A 140 3.95 21.81 16.64
C ALA A 140 5.24 20.96 16.53
N ALA A 141 5.90 20.70 17.67
CA ALA A 141 7.07 19.84 17.75
C ALA A 141 6.78 18.39 17.28
N GLN A 142 5.57 17.89 17.54
CA GLN A 142 5.17 16.56 17.10
C GLN A 142 4.72 16.56 15.64
N MET A 143 4.04 17.61 15.19
CA MET A 143 3.54 17.72 13.82
C MET A 143 4.69 17.80 12.82
N HIS A 144 5.62 18.73 13.03
CA HIS A 144 6.65 19.09 12.05
C HIS A 144 8.01 19.40 12.70
N GLY A 145 8.26 18.99 13.95
CA GLY A 145 9.57 19.17 14.59
C GLY A 145 9.97 20.63 14.85
N ASN A 146 9.01 21.56 14.85
CA ASN A 146 9.26 23.01 14.79
C ASN A 146 10.06 23.47 13.56
N ASP A 147 10.22 22.62 12.54
CA ASP A 147 10.88 22.94 11.28
C ASP A 147 9.82 23.22 10.21
N LEU A 148 9.72 24.50 9.85
CA LEU A 148 8.75 25.00 8.89
C LEU A 148 9.29 24.99 7.45
N ASN A 149 10.55 24.63 7.22
CA ASN A 149 11.10 24.58 5.88
C ASN A 149 10.59 23.35 5.15
N LEU A 150 9.88 23.56 4.05
CA LEU A 150 9.28 22.47 3.30
C LEU A 150 10.25 21.99 2.22
N THR A 151 10.56 20.70 2.20
CA THR A 151 11.37 20.07 1.15
C THR A 151 10.51 19.50 0.04
N GLU A 152 9.25 19.17 0.32
CA GLU A 152 8.30 18.68 -0.68
C GLU A 152 6.84 18.91 -0.22
N CYS A 153 5.94 19.16 -1.17
CA CYS A 153 4.50 19.06 -0.96
C CYS A 153 3.86 18.25 -2.09
N GLU A 154 3.15 17.19 -1.70
CA GLU A 154 2.40 16.33 -2.60
C GLU A 154 0.91 16.40 -2.26
N VAL A 155 0.05 16.49 -3.29
CA VAL A 155 -1.40 16.47 -3.12
C VAL A 155 -1.97 15.35 -3.98
N TYR A 156 -2.78 14.52 -3.34
CA TYR A 156 -3.39 13.35 -3.93
C TYR A 156 -4.90 13.50 -3.95
N GLN A 157 -5.53 13.17 -5.08
CA GLN A 157 -6.95 12.86 -5.08
C GLN A 157 -7.17 11.48 -4.48
N VAL A 158 -8.15 11.36 -3.61
CA VAL A 158 -8.56 10.09 -3.00
C VAL A 158 -9.70 9.51 -3.84
N GLU A 159 -9.43 8.41 -4.53
CA GLU A 159 -10.43 7.64 -5.26
C GLU A 159 -10.84 6.43 -4.42
N GLY A 160 -12.14 6.21 -4.23
CA GLY A 160 -12.61 4.96 -3.62
C GLY A 160 -12.28 3.79 -4.54
N THR A 161 -11.63 2.73 -4.02
CA THR A 161 -11.40 1.54 -4.84
C THR A 161 -12.63 0.64 -4.79
N THR A 162 -13.40 0.63 -5.87
CA THR A 162 -14.48 -0.36 -6.09
C THR A 162 -13.94 -1.70 -6.61
N GLU A 163 -12.62 -1.82 -6.85
CA GLU A 163 -11.98 -2.96 -7.52
C GLU A 163 -12.22 -4.33 -6.84
N LEU A 164 -12.64 -4.34 -5.57
CA LEU A 164 -13.02 -5.55 -4.83
C LEU A 164 -14.46 -5.54 -4.31
N GLU A 165 -15.26 -4.52 -4.58
CA GLU A 165 -16.69 -4.53 -4.22
C GLU A 165 -17.46 -5.53 -5.08
N ARG A 166 -17.00 -5.74 -6.32
CA ARG A 166 -17.51 -6.78 -7.20
C ARG A 166 -16.50 -7.92 -7.25
N PRO A 167 -16.95 -9.18 -7.09
CA PRO A 167 -16.04 -10.32 -7.19
C PRO A 167 -15.41 -10.36 -8.57
N TRP A 168 -14.09 -10.63 -8.63
CA TRP A 168 -13.31 -10.78 -9.88
C TRP A 168 -13.95 -11.75 -10.88
N ARG A 169 -14.71 -12.72 -10.37
CA ARG A 169 -15.63 -13.56 -11.16
C ARG A 169 -16.92 -13.73 -10.38
N THR A 170 -18.05 -13.52 -11.03
CA THR A 170 -19.36 -13.92 -10.50
C THR A 170 -19.47 -15.44 -10.57
N VAL A 171 -19.49 -16.09 -9.41
CA VAL A 171 -19.72 -17.54 -9.30
C VAL A 171 -21.08 -17.75 -8.65
N ILE A 172 -21.97 -18.44 -9.35
CA ILE A 172 -23.26 -18.86 -8.81
C ILE A 172 -23.02 -20.16 -8.04
N TRP A 173 -23.12 -20.11 -6.71
CA TRP A 173 -22.84 -21.26 -5.82
C TRP A 173 -24.07 -22.16 -5.66
N GLU A 174 -24.44 -22.86 -6.73
CA GLU A 174 -25.47 -23.91 -6.67
C GLU A 174 -24.96 -25.19 -5.99
N SER A 175 -25.89 -26.04 -5.56
CA SER A 175 -25.56 -27.36 -5.01
C SER A 175 -24.72 -28.16 -6.02
N GLY A 176 -23.57 -28.68 -5.58
CA GLY A 176 -22.65 -29.43 -6.43
C GLY A 176 -21.60 -28.59 -7.19
N LYS A 177 -21.77 -27.26 -7.33
CA LYS A 177 -20.80 -26.42 -8.08
C LYS A 177 -19.38 -26.47 -7.52
N ARG A 178 -19.27 -26.53 -6.19
CA ARG A 178 -17.98 -26.71 -5.50
C ARG A 178 -17.31 -28.03 -5.92
N THR A 179 -18.07 -29.12 -5.96
CA THR A 179 -17.56 -30.45 -6.34
C THR A 179 -17.13 -30.45 -7.80
N GLU A 180 -17.91 -29.84 -8.69
CA GLU A 180 -17.56 -29.65 -10.11
C GLU A 180 -16.21 -28.94 -10.27
N LEU A 181 -16.00 -27.81 -9.57
CA LEU A 181 -14.73 -27.07 -9.64
C LEU A 181 -13.55 -27.87 -9.08
N ILE A 182 -13.77 -28.63 -8.00
CA ILE A 182 -12.75 -29.51 -7.43
C ILE A 182 -12.34 -30.60 -8.43
N GLU A 183 -13.31 -31.26 -9.08
CA GLU A 183 -13.04 -32.29 -10.08
C GLU A 183 -12.40 -31.72 -11.35
N TYR A 184 -12.80 -30.51 -11.76
CA TYR A 184 -12.15 -29.79 -12.85
C TYR A 184 -10.66 -29.55 -12.57
N ILE A 185 -10.32 -29.10 -11.36
CA ILE A 185 -8.91 -28.89 -10.98
C ILE A 185 -8.14 -30.21 -10.90
N LYS A 186 -8.75 -31.28 -10.37
CA LYS A 186 -8.12 -32.62 -10.30
C LYS A 186 -7.82 -33.20 -11.68
N SER A 187 -8.69 -32.94 -12.66
CA SER A 187 -8.59 -33.47 -14.03
C SER A 187 -7.91 -32.53 -15.03
N TYR A 188 -7.52 -31.34 -14.59
CA TYR A 188 -6.87 -30.33 -15.43
C TYR A 188 -5.63 -30.89 -16.14
N LYS A 189 -5.51 -30.54 -17.43
CA LYS A 189 -4.33 -30.83 -18.26
C LYS A 189 -3.85 -29.55 -18.94
N PRO A 190 -2.54 -29.29 -18.99
CA PRO A 190 -2.01 -28.14 -19.72
C PRO A 190 -2.36 -28.22 -21.21
N THR A 191 -2.64 -27.07 -21.82
CA THR A 191 -2.91 -26.98 -23.26
C THR A 191 -1.70 -27.41 -24.10
N VAL A 192 -0.50 -27.18 -23.57
CA VAL A 192 0.77 -27.55 -24.23
C VAL A 192 1.24 -28.89 -23.66
N SER A 193 1.31 -29.92 -24.51
CA SER A 193 1.63 -31.29 -24.10
C SER A 193 3.05 -31.49 -23.55
N SER A 194 4.00 -30.60 -23.89
CA SER A 194 5.36 -30.63 -23.34
C SER A 194 5.44 -30.10 -21.90
N VAL A 195 4.40 -29.41 -21.42
CA VAL A 195 4.32 -28.95 -20.03
C VAL A 195 3.75 -30.06 -19.16
N SER A 196 4.58 -30.61 -18.28
CA SER A 196 4.15 -31.68 -17.36
C SER A 196 3.18 -31.17 -16.30
N GLN A 197 3.48 -30.05 -15.65
CA GLN A 197 2.64 -29.42 -14.62
C GLN A 197 2.89 -27.89 -14.58
N PRO A 198 1.83 -27.05 -14.58
CA PRO A 198 1.98 -25.62 -14.34
C PRO A 198 2.31 -25.35 -12.87
N ARG A 199 3.11 -24.31 -12.67
CA ARG A 199 3.46 -23.76 -11.35
C ARG A 199 2.72 -22.45 -11.15
N VAL A 200 1.98 -22.35 -10.05
CA VAL A 200 1.32 -21.11 -9.61
C VAL A 200 2.20 -20.46 -8.56
N LEU A 201 2.83 -19.35 -8.91
CA LEU A 201 3.74 -18.62 -8.04
C LEU A 201 2.97 -17.58 -7.21
N LEU A 202 3.06 -17.69 -5.89
CA LEU A 202 2.44 -16.77 -4.94
C LEU A 202 3.46 -15.66 -4.62
N ILE A 203 3.13 -14.41 -4.95
CA ILE A 203 3.97 -13.22 -4.73
C ILE A 203 3.16 -12.15 -4.01
N GLY A 204 3.81 -11.41 -3.12
CA GLY A 204 3.18 -10.34 -2.36
C GLY A 204 4.01 -9.94 -1.14
N PRO A 205 3.66 -8.81 -0.48
CA PRO A 205 4.39 -8.32 0.68
C PRO A 205 4.35 -9.30 1.86
N VAL A 206 5.18 -9.04 2.87
CA VAL A 206 5.08 -9.70 4.18
C VAL A 206 3.67 -9.50 4.75
N GLY A 207 3.10 -10.55 5.35
CA GLY A 207 1.75 -10.50 5.91
C GLY A 207 0.61 -10.63 4.90
N ALA A 208 0.87 -10.69 3.58
CA ALA A 208 -0.18 -10.84 2.56
C ALA A 208 -0.93 -12.19 2.58
N GLY A 209 -0.49 -13.15 3.41
CA GLY A 209 -1.16 -14.44 3.57
C GLY A 209 -0.84 -15.49 2.51
N LYS A 210 0.31 -15.37 1.80
CA LYS A 210 0.74 -16.35 0.77
C LYS A 210 0.78 -17.80 1.28
N SER A 211 1.51 -18.03 2.36
CA SER A 211 1.64 -19.34 3.01
C SER A 211 0.30 -19.82 3.59
N SER A 212 -0.50 -18.90 4.14
CA SER A 212 -1.86 -19.21 4.63
C SER A 212 -2.79 -19.65 3.50
N PHE A 213 -2.73 -18.98 2.34
CA PHE A 213 -3.49 -19.34 1.15
C PHE A 213 -3.14 -20.75 0.67
N PHE A 214 -1.85 -21.08 0.61
CA PHE A 214 -1.42 -22.45 0.33
C PHE A 214 -2.00 -23.46 1.33
N ASN A 215 -1.89 -23.19 2.64
CA ASN A 215 -2.44 -24.08 3.67
C ASN A 215 -3.95 -24.28 3.52
N SER A 216 -4.70 -23.22 3.16
CA SER A 216 -6.13 -23.32 2.88
C SER A 216 -6.43 -24.21 1.67
N VAL A 217 -5.73 -24.01 0.54
CA VAL A 217 -5.90 -24.85 -0.65
C VAL A 217 -5.56 -26.31 -0.34
N ASN A 218 -4.42 -26.54 0.31
CA ASN A 218 -3.98 -27.88 0.69
C ASN A 218 -5.00 -28.58 1.59
N SER A 219 -5.59 -27.85 2.54
CA SER A 219 -6.60 -28.39 3.45
C SER A 219 -7.89 -28.77 2.72
N VAL A 220 -8.35 -27.94 1.77
CA VAL A 220 -9.55 -28.22 0.96
C VAL A 220 -9.37 -29.50 0.14
N PHE A 221 -8.23 -29.68 -0.51
CA PHE A 221 -7.99 -30.85 -1.36
C PHE A 221 -7.64 -32.11 -0.56
N ARG A 222 -7.05 -31.98 0.63
CA ARG A 222 -6.81 -33.11 1.53
C ARG A 222 -8.05 -33.56 2.29
N GLY A 223 -9.03 -32.67 2.47
CA GLY A 223 -10.25 -32.94 3.23
C GLY A 223 -10.10 -32.76 4.74
N HIS A 224 -8.97 -32.24 5.22
CA HIS A 224 -8.74 -31.92 6.63
C HIS A 224 -7.78 -30.74 6.76
N VAL A 225 -7.78 -30.07 7.91
CA VAL A 225 -6.88 -28.94 8.17
C VAL A 225 -5.41 -29.39 8.10
N THR A 226 -4.58 -28.60 7.43
CA THR A 226 -3.13 -28.80 7.31
C THR A 226 -2.37 -27.49 7.46
N SER A 227 -1.16 -27.58 8.01
CA SER A 227 -0.22 -26.46 8.16
C SER A 227 1.18 -26.92 7.71
N GLN A 228 1.42 -26.88 6.39
CA GLN A 228 2.68 -27.32 5.79
C GLN A 228 3.60 -26.15 5.44
N ALA A 229 3.03 -24.98 5.18
CA ALA A 229 3.79 -23.74 5.11
C ALA A 229 3.71 -23.02 6.45
N ILE A 230 4.80 -22.38 6.86
CA ILE A 230 4.85 -21.60 8.10
C ILE A 230 4.00 -20.35 7.88
N SER A 231 2.97 -20.17 8.70
CA SER A 231 2.08 -19.02 8.65
C SER A 231 1.94 -18.41 10.04
N GLY A 232 2.08 -17.10 10.15
CA GLY A 232 2.00 -16.34 11.39
C GLY A 232 2.09 -14.84 11.13
N SER A 233 1.96 -14.04 12.19
CA SER A 233 2.11 -12.58 12.13
C SER A 233 3.49 -12.19 12.67
N SER A 234 4.31 -11.56 11.85
CA SER A 234 5.63 -11.05 12.20
C SER A 234 5.90 -9.77 11.40
N SER A 235 6.83 -8.94 11.89
CA SER A 235 7.30 -7.74 11.18
C SER A 235 8.14 -8.08 9.94
N THR A 236 8.79 -9.24 9.92
CA THR A 236 9.61 -9.77 8.82
C THR A 236 8.99 -11.04 8.24
N SER A 237 9.43 -11.45 7.04
CA SER A 237 8.94 -12.68 6.45
C SER A 237 9.27 -13.92 7.27
N LEU A 238 8.24 -14.73 7.58
CA LEU A 238 8.41 -16.04 8.21
C LEU A 238 8.86 -17.12 7.22
N THR A 239 8.56 -16.93 5.94
CA THR A 239 8.95 -17.83 4.86
C THR A 239 10.29 -17.37 4.31
N THR A 240 11.38 -18.01 4.74
CA THR A 240 12.75 -17.64 4.34
C THR A 240 13.27 -18.43 3.13
N GLN A 241 12.47 -19.38 2.64
CA GLN A 241 12.84 -20.28 1.55
C GLN A 241 11.77 -20.26 0.46
N PHE A 242 12.21 -20.39 -0.79
CA PHE A 242 11.33 -20.75 -1.89
C PHE A 242 10.83 -22.19 -1.69
N ARG A 243 9.51 -22.40 -1.74
CA ARG A 243 8.91 -23.72 -1.52
C ARG A 243 7.98 -24.09 -2.66
N SER A 244 8.20 -25.26 -3.26
CA SER A 244 7.33 -25.85 -4.28
C SER A 244 6.50 -26.97 -3.66
N TYR A 245 5.20 -26.74 -3.50
CA TYR A 245 4.29 -27.68 -2.86
C TYR A 245 3.42 -28.42 -3.87
N SER A 246 3.55 -29.76 -3.86
CA SER A 246 2.62 -30.66 -4.53
C SER A 246 1.43 -30.97 -3.61
N VAL A 247 0.27 -30.39 -3.92
CA VAL A 247 -0.98 -30.67 -3.18
C VAL A 247 -1.51 -32.05 -3.58
N LYS A 248 -2.05 -32.81 -2.62
CA LYS A 248 -2.65 -34.14 -2.86
C LYS A 248 -4.17 -34.09 -2.70
N ALA A 249 -4.89 -34.84 -3.53
CA ALA A 249 -6.34 -34.99 -3.44
C ALA A 249 -6.71 -36.11 -2.44
N GLY A 250 -6.80 -35.79 -1.15
CA GLY A 250 -7.02 -36.75 -0.06
C GLY A 250 -5.72 -37.19 0.64
N ARG A 251 -5.85 -37.99 1.71
CA ARG A 251 -4.71 -38.39 2.58
C ARG A 251 -3.63 -39.19 1.83
N GLU A 252 -4.04 -40.05 0.89
CA GLU A 252 -3.17 -40.87 0.05
C GLU A 252 -3.45 -40.72 -1.45
N GLY A 253 -4.22 -39.70 -1.83
CA GLY A 253 -4.60 -39.54 -3.23
C GLY A 253 -3.48 -39.03 -4.12
N LYS A 254 -3.76 -39.03 -5.42
CA LYS A 254 -2.83 -38.55 -6.44
C LYS A 254 -2.51 -37.05 -6.24
N PRO A 255 -1.29 -36.62 -6.56
CA PRO A 255 -0.96 -35.21 -6.69
C PRO A 255 -1.93 -34.49 -7.63
N LEU A 256 -2.28 -33.25 -7.29
CA LEU A 256 -2.97 -32.38 -8.23
C LEU A 256 -2.07 -32.10 -9.45
N PRO A 257 -2.66 -31.84 -10.63
CA PRO A 257 -1.91 -31.50 -11.84
C PRO A 257 -1.35 -30.06 -11.81
N ILE A 258 -1.22 -29.45 -10.63
CA ILE A 258 -0.69 -28.09 -10.43
C ILE A 258 0.26 -28.08 -9.22
N ILE A 259 1.29 -27.24 -9.28
CA ILE A 259 2.22 -27.01 -8.16
C ILE A 259 2.01 -25.60 -7.64
N LEU A 260 1.86 -25.44 -6.33
CA LEU A 260 1.83 -24.13 -5.69
C LEU A 260 3.22 -23.76 -5.19
N CYS A 261 3.73 -22.62 -5.61
CA CYS A 261 5.04 -22.13 -5.23
C CYS A 261 4.88 -20.96 -4.25
N ASP A 262 5.31 -21.14 -3.02
CA ASP A 262 5.30 -20.11 -1.97
C ASP A 262 6.66 -19.40 -1.89
N THR A 263 6.63 -18.11 -1.63
CA THR A 263 7.81 -17.25 -1.64
C THR A 263 7.92 -16.42 -0.38
N MET A 264 9.14 -15.94 -0.12
CA MET A 264 9.38 -14.90 0.87
C MET A 264 8.58 -13.63 0.54
N GLY A 265 8.24 -12.86 1.57
CA GLY A 265 7.62 -11.56 1.39
C GLY A 265 8.50 -10.60 0.61
N LEU A 266 7.87 -9.76 -0.21
CA LEU A 266 8.53 -8.56 -0.72
C LEU A 266 8.70 -7.57 0.43
N GLU A 267 9.92 -7.09 0.61
CA GLU A 267 10.29 -6.09 1.61
C GLU A 267 11.05 -4.95 0.91
N GLU A 268 10.92 -3.72 1.43
CA GLU A 268 11.52 -2.54 0.79
C GLU A 268 13.01 -2.39 1.07
N THR A 269 13.49 -2.94 2.19
CA THR A 269 14.90 -2.96 2.55
C THR A 269 15.65 -3.98 1.69
N LYS A 270 16.67 -3.52 0.96
CA LYS A 270 17.56 -4.39 0.16
C LYS A 270 18.10 -5.52 1.04
N GLY A 271 17.96 -6.77 0.56
CA GLY A 271 18.41 -7.98 1.28
C GLY A 271 17.49 -8.48 2.39
N ALA A 272 16.32 -7.85 2.62
CA ALA A 272 15.35 -8.30 3.63
C ALA A 272 14.18 -9.11 3.05
N GLY A 273 13.92 -9.02 1.75
CA GLY A 273 12.80 -9.67 1.07
C GLY A 273 13.23 -10.41 -0.19
N LEU A 274 12.26 -10.96 -0.92
CA LEU A 274 12.52 -11.61 -2.21
C LEU A 274 13.14 -10.60 -3.20
N ASP A 275 14.35 -10.89 -3.67
CA ASP A 275 15.07 -10.05 -4.63
C ASP A 275 14.54 -10.24 -6.06
N ILE A 276 14.72 -9.23 -6.92
CA ILE A 276 14.27 -9.26 -8.31
C ILE A 276 15.06 -10.25 -9.16
N ASP A 277 16.34 -10.47 -8.85
CA ASP A 277 17.21 -11.43 -9.54
C ASP A 277 16.80 -12.87 -9.18
N ASP A 278 16.42 -13.10 -7.92
CA ASP A 278 15.82 -14.36 -7.49
C ASP A 278 14.48 -14.57 -8.20
N LEU A 279 13.61 -13.55 -8.29
CA LEU A 279 12.34 -13.66 -9.01
C LEU A 279 12.54 -14.06 -10.48
N SER A 280 13.52 -13.45 -11.16
CA SER A 280 13.89 -13.82 -12.54
C SER A 280 14.30 -15.29 -12.64
N SER A 281 15.07 -15.77 -11.66
CA SER A 281 15.51 -17.17 -11.56
C SER A 281 14.34 -18.12 -11.26
N ILE A 282 13.34 -17.70 -10.48
CA ILE A 282 12.12 -18.50 -10.20
C ILE A 282 11.32 -18.64 -11.49
N LEU A 283 11.10 -17.53 -12.21
CA LEU A 283 10.31 -17.51 -13.44
C LEU A 283 10.95 -18.35 -14.55
N LYS A 284 12.28 -18.42 -14.59
CA LYS A 284 13.03 -19.31 -15.50
C LYS A 284 13.04 -20.77 -15.04
N GLY A 285 12.56 -21.06 -13.84
CA GLY A 285 12.54 -22.41 -13.27
C GLY A 285 13.90 -22.91 -12.80
N HIS A 286 14.87 -22.02 -12.58
CA HIS A 286 16.24 -22.38 -12.19
C HIS A 286 16.42 -22.56 -10.68
N LEU A 287 15.40 -22.22 -9.88
CA LEU A 287 15.46 -22.29 -8.42
C LEU A 287 14.89 -23.62 -7.88
N PRO A 288 15.70 -24.43 -7.17
CA PRO A 288 15.24 -25.69 -6.58
C PRO A 288 14.34 -25.46 -5.36
N ASP A 289 13.53 -26.46 -5.00
CA ASP A 289 12.77 -26.43 -3.74
C ASP A 289 13.71 -26.25 -2.54
N ARG A 290 13.26 -25.46 -1.56
CA ARG A 290 14.00 -25.09 -0.35
C ARG A 290 15.22 -24.20 -0.59
N TYR A 291 15.35 -23.60 -1.77
CA TYR A 291 16.35 -22.56 -1.98
C TYR A 291 16.17 -21.45 -0.95
N GLN A 292 17.25 -21.17 -0.24
CA GLN A 292 17.30 -20.10 0.73
C GLN A 292 17.63 -18.81 -0.01
N VAL A 293 16.69 -17.88 0.00
CA VAL A 293 16.88 -16.55 -0.57
C VAL A 293 17.89 -15.84 0.34
N LEU A 294 19.14 -15.75 -0.10
CA LEU A 294 20.26 -15.36 0.77
C LEU A 294 20.13 -13.90 1.21
N HIS A 295 20.25 -13.67 2.52
CA HIS A 295 20.50 -12.36 3.08
C HIS A 295 21.92 -11.93 2.74
N TYR A 296 22.10 -10.90 1.91
CA TYR A 296 23.34 -10.12 1.95
C TYR A 296 23.32 -9.29 3.23
N ILE A 297 23.74 -9.89 4.33
CA ILE A 297 24.25 -9.12 5.47
C ILE A 297 25.59 -8.56 5.01
N SER A 298 25.68 -7.25 4.77
CA SER A 298 26.98 -6.57 4.69
C SER A 298 27.62 -6.61 6.08
N GLY A 299 28.24 -7.73 6.41
CA GLY A 299 29.11 -7.87 7.57
C GLY A 299 30.50 -7.47 7.16
N THR A 300 30.91 -6.26 7.54
CA THR A 300 32.33 -5.90 7.65
C THR A 300 33.02 -6.94 8.53
N LEU A 301 33.83 -7.81 7.90
CA LEU A 301 34.91 -8.49 8.59
C LEU A 301 35.91 -7.41 8.98
N ASN A 302 35.86 -7.00 10.24
CA ASN A 302 37.00 -6.35 10.88
C ASN A 302 38.11 -7.41 10.94
N VAL A 303 39.15 -7.21 10.14
CA VAL A 303 40.48 -7.78 10.38
C VAL A 303 41.18 -6.90 11.41
#